data_AF-A0A1C6CS21-F1
#
_entry.id   AF-A0A1C6CS21-F1
#
_cell.length_a   1.000
_cell.length_b   1.000
_cell.length_c   1.000
_cell.angle_alpha   90.00
_cell.angle_beta   90.00
_cell.angle_gamma   90.00
#
_symmetry.space_group_name_H-M   'P 1'
#
loop_
_entity.id
_entity.type
_entity.pdbx_description
1 polymer ?
#
loop_
_entity_poly.entity_id
_entity_poly.type
_entity_poly.pdbx_seq_one_letter_code
_entity_poly.pdbx_strand_id
1 'polypeptide(L)'
;MDFKEFIRTDRESRNGDKFEGTFLDYLEILRENPDAAKLAHKRLYDIIMSKGVETLKGEENPRIKKIYGNETIKKYGFFKDEFFGIDHIIMKIVNYLYSASMKGEESRQVLYLVGPVGAGKSSLVEALKNALVQCEPVYSIKGCPMHEEPLHLVPNHLRPKFNELLGVQIEGDLCPICKYKLLNEYNGEYENVPVETTGFSIRSRKGIGVVPPVDPNNQDTS
;
A
#
# COMPACT_ATOMS: atom_id res chain seq x y z
N MET A 1 -4.08 -36.78 3.98
CA MET A 1 -4.41 -35.40 3.55
C MET A 1 -4.92 -35.49 2.13
N ASP A 2 -6.21 -35.21 1.91
CA ASP A 2 -6.76 -35.11 0.55
C ASP A 2 -6.44 -33.70 0.01
N PHE A 3 -5.49 -33.63 -0.92
CA PHE A 3 -5.09 -32.37 -1.55
C PHE A 3 -6.26 -31.69 -2.27
N LYS A 4 -7.26 -32.44 -2.75
CA LYS A 4 -8.42 -31.89 -3.45
C LYS A 4 -9.33 -31.12 -2.51
N GLU A 5 -9.56 -31.64 -1.32
CA GLU A 5 -10.35 -30.98 -0.29
C GLU A 5 -9.63 -29.71 0.21
N PHE A 6 -8.32 -29.79 0.49
CA PHE A 6 -7.51 -28.64 0.88
C PHE A 6 -7.54 -27.50 -0.16
N ILE A 7 -7.38 -27.82 -1.46
CA ILE A 7 -7.45 -26.83 -2.54
C ILE A 7 -8.86 -26.22 -2.66
N ARG A 8 -9.91 -27.01 -2.45
CA ARG A 8 -11.29 -26.51 -2.50
C ARG A 8 -11.54 -25.52 -1.35
N THR A 9 -11.11 -25.87 -0.14
CA THR A 9 -11.22 -24.98 1.03
C THR A 9 -10.43 -23.69 0.86
N ASP A 10 -9.19 -23.72 0.33
CA ASP A 10 -8.41 -22.51 0.02
C ASP A 10 -9.08 -21.64 -1.07
N ARG A 11 -9.72 -22.26 -2.07
CA ARG A 11 -10.45 -21.50 -3.10
C ARG A 11 -11.71 -20.86 -2.56
N GLU A 12 -12.46 -21.58 -1.73
CA GLU A 12 -13.69 -21.10 -1.09
C GLU A 12 -13.37 -19.96 -0.12
N SER A 13 -12.31 -20.07 0.69
CA SER A 13 -11.87 -19.00 1.58
C SER A 13 -11.44 -17.74 0.82
N ARG A 14 -10.73 -17.88 -0.30
CA ARG A 14 -10.29 -16.74 -1.13
C ARG A 14 -11.38 -16.09 -1.98
N ASN A 15 -12.50 -16.78 -2.23
CA ASN A 15 -13.59 -16.22 -3.01
C ASN A 15 -14.56 -15.39 -2.16
N GLY A 16 -14.60 -15.60 -0.84
CA GLY A 16 -15.41 -14.78 0.07
C GLY A 16 -14.99 -13.30 0.11
N ASP A 17 -13.72 -13.01 -0.17
CA ASP A 17 -13.14 -11.66 -0.07
C ASP A 17 -13.12 -10.89 -1.39
N LYS A 18 -13.72 -11.43 -2.47
CA LYS A 18 -13.69 -10.79 -3.79
C LYS A 18 -14.95 -9.98 -4.01
N PHE A 19 -14.79 -8.67 -4.04
CA PHE A 19 -15.83 -7.75 -4.50
C PHE A 19 -15.81 -7.65 -6.02
N GLU A 20 -17.00 -7.70 -6.61
CA GLU A 20 -17.26 -7.34 -8.00
C GLU A 20 -18.58 -6.58 -8.06
N GLY A 21 -18.55 -5.34 -8.54
CA GLY A 21 -19.70 -4.45 -8.57
C GLY A 21 -19.47 -3.27 -9.50
N THR A 22 -20.28 -2.23 -9.35
CA THR A 22 -20.18 -0.98 -10.13
C THR A 22 -19.46 0.11 -9.35
N PHE A 23 -19.18 1.23 -10.02
CA PHE A 23 -18.66 2.42 -9.34
C PHE A 23 -19.64 2.95 -8.29
N LEU A 24 -20.97 2.84 -8.51
CA LEU A 24 -21.96 3.20 -7.49
C LEU A 24 -21.84 2.32 -6.23
N ASP A 25 -21.71 1.01 -6.40
CA ASP A 25 -21.55 0.09 -5.27
C ASP A 25 -20.28 0.45 -4.46
N TYR A 26 -19.21 0.83 -5.16
CA TYR A 26 -17.99 1.30 -4.51
C TYR A 26 -18.17 2.62 -3.75
N LEU A 27 -18.96 3.56 -4.26
CA LEU A 27 -19.26 4.81 -3.55
C LEU A 27 -20.04 4.57 -2.26
N GLU A 28 -20.94 3.58 -2.23
CA GLU A 28 -21.64 3.19 -0.99
C GLU A 28 -20.67 2.57 0.02
N ILE A 29 -19.74 1.73 -0.43
CA ILE A 29 -18.66 1.21 0.44
C ILE A 29 -17.83 2.34 1.04
N LEU A 30 -17.47 3.35 0.25
CA LEU A 30 -16.71 4.51 0.76
C LEU A 30 -17.53 5.40 1.69
N ARG A 31 -18.86 5.46 1.52
CA ARG A 31 -19.74 6.19 2.43
C ARG A 31 -19.77 5.54 3.81
N GLU A 32 -19.73 4.21 3.87
CA GLU A 32 -19.66 3.45 5.13
C GLU A 32 -18.24 3.44 5.71
N ASN A 33 -17.22 3.29 4.86
CA ASN A 33 -15.82 3.18 5.25
C ASN A 33 -14.89 3.96 4.31
N PRO A 34 -14.65 5.26 4.60
CA PRO A 34 -13.72 6.09 3.82
C PRO A 34 -12.28 5.55 3.78
N ASP A 35 -11.86 4.80 4.80
CA ASP A 35 -10.50 4.22 4.89
C ASP A 35 -10.25 3.11 3.86
N ALA A 36 -11.28 2.65 3.14
CA ALA A 36 -11.09 1.74 2.01
C ALA A 36 -10.28 2.41 0.87
N ALA A 37 -10.45 3.72 0.67
CA ALA A 37 -9.66 4.53 -0.26
C ALA A 37 -8.48 5.19 0.45
N LYS A 38 -7.42 4.42 0.69
CA LYS A 38 -6.18 4.90 1.33
C LYS A 38 -4.93 4.68 0.49
N LEU A 39 -4.01 5.63 0.65
CA LEU A 39 -2.71 5.67 -0.02
C LEU A 39 -1.79 4.54 0.46
N ALA A 40 -0.82 4.17 -0.37
CA ALA A 40 0.08 3.04 -0.11
C ALA A 40 0.87 3.18 1.21
N HIS A 41 1.33 4.39 1.54
CA HIS A 41 2.06 4.65 2.78
C HIS A 41 1.17 4.47 4.04
N LYS A 42 -0.14 4.74 3.95
CA LYS A 42 -1.10 4.54 5.04
C LYS A 42 -1.32 3.05 5.26
N ARG A 43 -1.47 2.28 4.18
CA ARG A 43 -1.54 0.81 4.21
C ARG A 43 -0.31 0.19 4.88
N LEU A 44 0.88 0.63 4.47
CA LEU A 44 2.15 0.20 5.09
C LEU A 44 2.20 0.53 6.58
N TYR A 45 1.88 1.77 6.94
CA TYR A 45 1.87 2.22 8.33
C TYR A 45 0.92 1.37 9.18
N ASP A 46 -0.33 1.19 8.72
CA ASP A 46 -1.35 0.43 9.45
C ASP A 46 -0.91 -1.03 9.67
N ILE A 47 -0.31 -1.68 8.68
CA ILE A 47 0.21 -3.06 8.84
C ILE A 47 1.36 -3.13 9.82
N ILE A 48 2.32 -2.22 9.74
CA ILE A 48 3.46 -2.20 10.66
C ILE A 48 2.94 -2.03 12.10
N MET A 49 1.97 -1.16 12.30
CA MET A 49 1.36 -0.90 13.60
C MET A 49 0.47 -2.06 14.09
N SER A 50 -0.18 -2.79 13.18
CA SER A 50 -1.06 -3.93 13.53
C SER A 50 -0.34 -5.06 14.29
N LYS A 51 0.99 -5.18 14.13
CA LYS A 51 1.82 -6.17 14.84
C LYS A 51 2.27 -5.72 16.23
N GLY A 52 1.80 -4.56 16.70
CA GLY A 52 2.11 -4.01 18.02
C GLY A 52 3.45 -3.25 18.07
N VAL A 53 3.55 -2.34 19.05
CA VAL A 53 4.75 -1.52 19.28
C VAL A 53 5.10 -1.55 20.76
N GLU A 54 6.35 -1.93 21.04
CA GLU A 54 6.91 -1.96 22.39
C GLU A 54 7.79 -0.74 22.59
N THR A 55 7.56 0.03 23.67
CA THR A 55 8.38 1.20 23.99
C THR A 55 9.41 0.81 25.04
N LEU A 56 10.69 0.89 24.69
CA LEU A 56 11.82 0.53 25.53
C LEU A 56 12.58 1.81 25.92
N LYS A 57 12.60 2.12 27.21
CA LYS A 57 13.40 3.23 27.73
C LYS A 57 14.78 2.76 28.13
N GLY A 58 15.83 3.45 27.68
CA GLY A 58 17.21 3.17 28.09
C GLY A 58 17.42 3.25 29.61
N GLU A 59 16.69 4.12 30.30
CA GLU A 59 16.76 4.25 31.77
C GLU A 59 16.32 2.97 32.50
N GLU A 60 15.34 2.26 31.96
CA GLU A 60 14.70 1.09 32.57
C GLU A 60 15.33 -0.24 32.07
N ASN A 61 16.12 -0.21 30.99
CA ASN A 61 16.69 -1.40 30.36
C ASN A 61 18.21 -1.26 30.10
N PRO A 62 19.07 -1.94 30.89
CA PRO A 62 20.53 -1.85 30.75
C PRO A 62 21.07 -2.26 29.38
N ARG A 63 20.40 -3.20 28.67
CA ARG A 63 20.81 -3.62 27.32
C ARG A 63 20.55 -2.53 26.30
N ILE A 64 19.38 -1.90 26.37
CA ILE A 64 19.00 -0.78 25.51
C ILE A 64 19.91 0.42 25.81
N LYS A 65 20.19 0.69 27.09
CA LYS A 65 21.13 1.74 27.49
C LYS A 65 22.51 1.60 26.88
N LYS A 66 23.01 0.36 26.79
CA LYS A 66 24.33 0.09 26.22
C LYS A 66 24.39 0.34 24.71
N ILE A 67 23.29 0.15 23.99
CA ILE A 67 23.25 0.27 22.52
C ILE A 67 22.83 1.70 22.10
N TYR A 68 21.82 2.26 22.77
CA TYR A 68 21.14 3.51 22.37
C TYR A 68 21.25 4.62 23.42
N GLY A 69 22.01 4.43 24.51
CA GLY A 69 22.11 5.41 25.57
C GLY A 69 20.78 5.62 26.31
N ASN A 70 20.48 6.86 26.69
CA ASN A 70 19.23 7.19 27.39
C ASN A 70 18.03 7.39 26.44
N GLU A 71 18.17 7.07 25.15
CA GLU A 71 17.08 7.24 24.20
C GLU A 71 15.92 6.26 24.45
N THR A 72 14.72 6.70 24.09
CA THR A 72 13.53 5.84 24.07
C THR A 72 13.38 5.22 22.68
N ILE A 73 13.41 3.89 22.63
CA ILE A 73 13.35 3.11 21.40
C ILE A 73 11.97 2.48 21.26
N LYS A 74 11.35 2.64 20.09
CA LYS A 74 10.12 1.93 19.72
C LYS A 74 10.49 0.71 18.90
N LYS A 75 10.20 -0.48 19.44
CA LYS A 75 10.37 -1.75 18.75
C LYS A 75 9.05 -2.17 18.13
N TYR A 76 9.03 -2.23 16.80
CA TYR A 76 7.85 -2.57 16.02
C TYR A 76 7.79 -4.08 15.81
N GLY A 77 6.68 -4.71 16.21
CA GLY A 77 6.51 -6.16 16.13
C GLY A 77 6.72 -6.71 14.72
N PHE A 78 6.32 -5.95 13.69
CA PHE A 78 6.51 -6.32 12.28
C PHE A 78 7.98 -6.59 11.91
N PHE A 79 8.93 -5.86 12.51
CA PHE A 79 10.35 -5.99 12.20
C PHE A 79 11.14 -6.79 13.24
N LYS A 80 10.50 -7.21 14.34
CA LYS A 80 11.15 -7.68 15.58
C LYS A 80 12.00 -8.94 15.38
N ASP A 81 11.60 -9.82 14.48
CA ASP A 81 12.20 -11.14 14.30
C ASP A 81 13.24 -11.18 13.17
N GLU A 82 13.28 -10.15 12.32
CA GLU A 82 14.16 -10.08 11.14
C GLU A 82 15.27 -9.04 11.29
N PHE A 83 15.01 -7.94 12.00
CA PHE A 83 15.93 -6.81 12.08
C PHE A 83 16.39 -6.56 13.51
N PHE A 84 17.71 -6.49 13.69
CA PHE A 84 18.35 -6.32 14.99
C PHE A 84 19.36 -5.18 14.96
N GLY A 85 19.34 -4.31 15.97
CA GLY A 85 20.32 -3.23 16.11
C GLY A 85 20.04 -1.98 15.26
N ILE A 86 19.09 -2.05 14.33
CA ILE A 86 18.70 -0.94 13.45
C ILE A 86 17.39 -0.26 13.88
N ASP A 87 16.96 -0.44 15.14
CA ASP A 87 15.68 0.07 15.66
C ASP A 87 15.51 1.58 15.43
N HIS A 88 16.58 2.37 15.56
CA HIS A 88 16.56 3.81 15.27
C HIS A 88 16.24 4.13 13.80
N ILE A 89 16.70 3.30 12.85
CA ILE A 89 16.42 3.45 11.41
C ILE A 89 14.97 3.09 11.13
N ILE A 90 14.51 1.99 11.72
CA ILE A 90 13.11 1.55 11.60
C ILE A 90 12.19 2.64 12.15
N MET A 91 12.49 3.24 13.31
CA MET A 91 11.75 4.37 13.85
C MET A 91 11.67 5.55 12.86
N LYS A 92 12.76 5.90 12.19
CA LYS A 92 12.76 6.96 11.16
C LYS A 92 11.85 6.61 9.98
N ILE A 93 11.89 5.38 9.50
CA ILE A 93 11.04 4.91 8.39
C ILE A 93 9.56 4.91 8.80
N VAL A 94 9.25 4.41 9.99
CA VAL A 94 7.86 4.40 10.48
C VAL A 94 7.35 5.81 10.71
N ASN A 95 8.19 6.73 11.21
CA ASN A 95 7.83 8.14 11.33
C ASN A 95 7.58 8.78 9.96
N TYR A 96 8.41 8.49 8.96
CA TYR A 96 8.20 8.93 7.59
C TYR A 96 6.86 8.41 7.04
N LEU A 97 6.54 7.12 7.24
CA LEU A 97 5.26 6.55 6.84
C LEU A 97 4.08 7.15 7.60
N TYR A 98 4.24 7.45 8.88
CA TYR A 98 3.23 8.12 9.70
C TYR A 98 2.91 9.52 9.15
N SER A 99 3.93 10.36 8.94
CA SER A 99 3.75 11.69 8.35
C SER A 99 3.10 11.60 6.96
N ALA A 100 3.58 10.68 6.12
CA ALA A 100 3.01 10.44 4.80
C ALA A 100 1.53 10.02 4.91
N SER A 101 1.18 9.16 5.86
CA SER A 101 -0.20 8.69 6.11
C SER A 101 -1.20 9.77 6.48
N MET A 102 -0.70 10.88 7.02
CA MET A 102 -1.48 12.09 7.29
C MET A 102 -1.50 13.06 6.10
N LYS A 103 -1.04 12.63 4.92
CA LYS A 103 -0.87 13.44 3.71
C LYS A 103 0.07 14.64 3.94
N GLY A 104 1.07 14.46 4.80
CA GLY A 104 2.17 15.41 4.98
C GLY A 104 3.07 15.52 3.75
N GLU A 105 4.05 16.40 3.80
CA GLU A 105 4.99 16.64 2.70
C GLU A 105 5.74 15.36 2.28
N GLU A 106 6.02 14.48 3.24
CA GLU A 106 6.67 13.18 3.05
C GLU A 106 5.94 12.28 2.05
N SER A 107 4.62 12.43 1.90
CA SER A 107 3.83 11.67 0.91
C SER A 107 4.23 11.96 -0.54
N ARG A 108 4.90 13.09 -0.79
CA ARG A 108 5.37 13.54 -2.10
C ARG A 108 6.90 13.41 -2.26
N GLN A 109 7.59 12.89 -1.25
CA GLN A 109 9.05 12.76 -1.23
C GLN A 109 9.49 11.33 -1.57
N VAL A 110 10.76 11.19 -1.95
CA VAL A 110 11.39 9.88 -2.17
C VAL A 110 12.14 9.43 -0.92
N LEU A 111 11.79 8.26 -0.38
CA LEU A 111 12.57 7.63 0.69
C LEU A 111 13.82 6.96 0.11
N TYR A 112 14.99 7.52 0.44
CA TYR A 112 16.28 7.02 -0.04
C TYR A 112 17.09 6.34 1.07
N LEU A 113 17.46 5.07 0.87
CA LEU A 113 18.23 4.27 1.83
C LEU A 113 19.71 4.24 1.47
N VAL A 114 20.54 4.99 2.22
CA VAL A 114 22.00 5.05 2.04
C VAL A 114 22.72 4.28 3.15
N GLY A 115 23.73 3.49 2.78
CA GLY A 115 24.57 2.80 3.76
C GLY A 115 25.55 1.83 3.11
N PRO A 116 26.45 1.21 3.90
CA PRO A 116 27.44 0.26 3.38
C PRO A 116 26.80 -1.00 2.81
N VAL A 117 27.55 -1.74 2.00
CA VAL A 117 27.13 -3.04 1.46
C VAL A 117 26.87 -4.00 2.64
N GLY A 118 25.82 -4.82 2.56
CA GLY A 118 25.46 -5.75 3.63
C GLY A 118 24.69 -5.16 4.81
N ALA A 119 24.39 -3.86 4.83
CA ALA A 119 23.61 -3.22 5.91
C ALA A 119 22.09 -3.56 5.93
N GLY A 120 21.66 -4.61 5.24
CA GLY A 120 20.24 -5.04 5.23
C GLY A 120 19.27 -4.13 4.47
N LYS A 121 19.75 -3.17 3.66
CA LYS A 121 18.89 -2.22 2.92
C LYS A 121 17.87 -2.92 2.01
N SER A 122 18.33 -3.87 1.20
CA SER A 122 17.45 -4.63 0.31
C SER A 122 16.47 -5.48 1.10
N SER A 123 16.92 -6.11 2.20
CA SER A 123 16.05 -6.89 3.08
C SER A 123 14.93 -6.04 3.67
N LEU A 124 15.22 -4.81 4.06
CA LEU A 124 14.21 -3.88 4.59
C LEU A 124 13.17 -3.49 3.53
N VAL A 125 13.62 -3.24 2.30
CA VAL A 125 12.73 -2.98 1.16
C VAL A 125 11.86 -4.20 0.85
N GLU A 126 12.42 -5.42 0.88
CA GLU A 126 11.65 -6.64 0.70
C GLU A 126 10.62 -6.86 1.82
N ALA A 127 10.97 -6.58 3.08
CA ALA A 127 10.03 -6.63 4.20
C ALA A 127 8.85 -5.66 4.00
N LEU A 128 9.11 -4.43 3.53
CA LEU A 128 8.06 -3.46 3.20
C LEU A 128 7.19 -3.91 2.02
N LYS A 129 7.78 -4.48 0.97
CA LYS A 129 7.00 -5.05 -0.14
C LYS A 129 6.12 -6.21 0.33
N ASN A 130 6.64 -7.08 1.20
CA ASN A 130 5.88 -8.18 1.78
C ASN A 130 4.74 -7.67 2.66
N ALA A 131 4.93 -6.56 3.38
CA ALA A 131 3.86 -5.89 4.11
C ALA A 131 2.70 -5.53 3.16
N LEU A 132 2.99 -4.93 2.00
CA LEU A 132 1.96 -4.61 0.99
C LEU A 132 1.27 -5.85 0.44
N VAL A 133 2.00 -6.94 0.19
CA VAL A 133 1.41 -8.21 -0.28
C VAL A 133 0.44 -8.80 0.75
N GLN A 134 0.67 -8.55 2.04
CA GLN A 134 -0.22 -8.98 3.13
C GLN A 134 -1.35 -7.99 3.43
N CYS A 135 -1.42 -6.85 2.73
CA CYS A 135 -2.55 -5.94 2.83
C CYS A 135 -3.86 -6.59 2.39
N GLU A 136 -4.95 -6.07 2.97
CA GLU A 136 -6.27 -6.21 2.39
C GLU A 136 -6.27 -5.80 0.90
N PRO A 137 -7.06 -6.48 0.06
CA PRO A 137 -7.25 -6.10 -1.33
C PRO A 137 -7.68 -4.64 -1.49
N VAL A 138 -7.33 -4.04 -2.63
CA VAL A 138 -7.74 -2.68 -2.98
C VAL A 138 -8.81 -2.72 -4.06
N TYR A 139 -9.69 -1.73 -4.08
CA TYR A 139 -10.64 -1.57 -5.17
C TYR A 139 -9.93 -1.02 -6.40
N SER A 140 -10.29 -1.52 -7.56
CA SER A 140 -9.68 -1.14 -8.83
C SER A 140 -10.70 -1.19 -9.96
N ILE A 141 -10.55 -0.32 -10.96
CA ILE A 141 -11.38 -0.39 -12.17
C ILE A 141 -11.10 -1.72 -12.87
N LYS A 142 -12.16 -2.50 -13.11
CA LYS A 142 -12.05 -3.83 -13.69
C LYS A 142 -11.46 -3.77 -15.10
N GLY A 143 -10.42 -4.54 -15.33
CA GLY A 143 -9.72 -4.57 -16.62
C GLY A 143 -8.90 -3.29 -16.92
N CYS A 144 -8.61 -2.47 -15.91
CA CYS A 144 -7.56 -1.45 -15.99
C CYS A 144 -6.18 -2.11 -15.89
N PRO A 145 -5.25 -1.87 -16.84
CA PRO A 145 -3.89 -2.43 -16.75
C PRO A 145 -3.06 -1.86 -15.60
N MET A 146 -3.41 -0.68 -15.11
CA MET A 146 -2.76 -0.03 -13.97
C MET A 146 -3.39 -0.40 -12.62
N HIS A 147 -4.50 -1.15 -12.63
CA HIS A 147 -5.32 -1.40 -11.44
C HIS A 147 -5.63 -0.11 -10.66
N GLU A 148 -6.06 0.92 -11.39
CA GLU A 148 -6.24 2.26 -10.83
C GLU A 148 -7.43 2.37 -9.88
N GLU A 149 -7.33 3.34 -8.98
CA GLU A 149 -8.35 3.69 -8.00
C GLU A 149 -9.65 4.16 -8.67
N PRO A 150 -10.82 3.55 -8.39
CA PRO A 150 -12.07 3.90 -9.08
C PRO A 150 -12.50 5.36 -8.91
N LEU A 151 -12.10 6.06 -7.84
CA LEU A 151 -12.39 7.49 -7.67
C LEU A 151 -11.84 8.37 -8.81
N HIS A 152 -10.86 7.91 -9.59
CA HIS A 152 -10.39 8.63 -10.77
C HIS A 152 -11.47 8.81 -11.86
N LEU A 153 -12.54 7.99 -11.84
CA LEU A 153 -13.70 8.12 -12.72
C LEU A 153 -14.46 9.44 -12.49
N VAL A 154 -14.36 10.03 -11.30
CA VAL A 154 -15.06 11.28 -10.96
C VAL A 154 -14.50 12.44 -11.78
N PRO A 155 -15.34 13.14 -12.57
CA PRO A 155 -14.93 14.33 -13.31
C PRO A 155 -14.35 15.42 -12.41
N ASN A 156 -13.29 16.09 -12.87
CA ASN A 156 -12.55 17.08 -12.07
C ASN A 156 -13.42 18.17 -11.43
N HIS A 157 -14.47 18.62 -12.12
CA HIS A 157 -15.38 19.65 -11.61
C HIS A 157 -16.28 19.16 -10.46
N LEU A 158 -16.50 17.85 -10.31
CA LEU A 158 -17.29 17.26 -9.23
C LEU A 158 -16.46 16.82 -8.03
N ARG A 159 -15.15 16.63 -8.20
CA ARG A 159 -14.26 16.14 -7.14
C ARG A 159 -14.35 16.92 -5.83
N PRO A 160 -14.41 18.27 -5.80
CA PRO A 160 -14.55 19.00 -4.53
C PRO A 160 -15.79 18.56 -3.73
N LYS A 161 -16.92 18.32 -4.41
CA LYS A 161 -18.15 17.85 -3.78
C LYS A 161 -18.05 16.41 -3.31
N PHE A 162 -17.45 15.52 -4.12
CA PHE A 162 -17.20 14.13 -3.70
C PHE A 162 -16.25 14.05 -2.51
N ASN A 163 -15.21 14.89 -2.47
CA ASN A 163 -14.26 14.92 -1.37
C ASN A 163 -14.94 15.32 -0.05
N GLU A 164 -15.88 16.28 -0.10
CA GLU A 164 -16.69 16.67 1.06
C GLU A 164 -17.64 15.54 1.49
N LEU A 165 -18.34 14.92 0.54
CA LEU A 165 -19.34 13.87 0.83
C LEU A 165 -18.72 12.57 1.36
N LEU A 166 -17.54 12.18 0.87
CA LEU A 166 -16.89 10.91 1.22
C LEU A 166 -15.81 11.06 2.28
N GLY A 167 -15.32 12.28 2.54
CA GLY A 167 -14.15 12.51 3.39
C GLY A 167 -12.83 12.00 2.78
N VAL A 168 -12.81 11.68 1.48
CA VAL A 168 -11.64 11.16 0.76
C VAL A 168 -11.15 12.23 -0.21
N GLN A 169 -9.84 12.47 -0.27
CA GLN A 169 -9.27 13.37 -1.29
C GLN A 169 -8.93 12.56 -2.53
N ILE A 170 -9.56 12.89 -3.66
CA ILE A 170 -9.29 12.27 -4.96
C ILE A 170 -8.06 12.94 -5.59
N GLU A 171 -6.96 12.20 -5.68
CA GLU A 171 -5.71 12.61 -6.34
C GLU A 171 -5.49 11.79 -7.62
N GLY A 172 -4.76 12.33 -8.60
CA GLY A 172 -4.47 11.63 -9.85
C GLY A 172 -5.55 11.76 -10.93
N ASP A 173 -5.35 11.12 -12.08
CA ASP A 173 -6.23 11.20 -13.24
C ASP A 173 -6.51 9.79 -13.80
N LEU A 174 -7.67 9.65 -14.43
CA LEU A 174 -8.08 8.41 -15.09
C LEU A 174 -7.07 8.04 -16.18
N CYS A 175 -6.62 6.78 -16.21
CA CYS A 175 -5.63 6.37 -17.20
C CYS A 175 -6.19 6.45 -18.64
N PRO A 176 -5.34 6.62 -19.67
CA PRO A 176 -5.80 6.78 -21.05
C PRO A 176 -6.70 5.64 -21.55
N ILE A 177 -6.43 4.41 -21.11
CA ILE A 177 -7.20 3.22 -21.51
C ILE A 177 -8.60 3.23 -20.88
N CYS A 178 -8.69 3.48 -19.57
CA CYS A 178 -9.99 3.57 -18.90
C CYS A 178 -10.80 4.78 -19.38
N LYS A 179 -10.13 5.90 -19.68
CA LYS A 179 -10.77 7.08 -20.29
C LYS A 179 -11.36 6.76 -21.66
N TYR A 180 -10.62 6.03 -22.50
CA TYR A 180 -11.13 5.58 -23.79
C TYR A 180 -12.35 4.65 -23.62
N LYS A 181 -12.27 3.67 -22.73
CA LYS A 181 -13.40 2.76 -22.44
C LYS A 181 -14.63 3.52 -21.94
N LEU A 182 -14.45 4.43 -20.98
CA LEU A 182 -15.55 5.24 -20.44
C LEU A 182 -16.31 5.98 -21.55
N LEU A 183 -15.58 6.59 -22.49
CA LEU A 183 -16.19 7.37 -23.58
C LEU A 183 -16.84 6.50 -24.67
N ASN A 184 -16.23 5.36 -25.03
CA ASN A 184 -16.64 4.57 -26.20
C ASN A 184 -17.51 3.36 -25.85
N GLU A 185 -17.35 2.79 -24.66
CA GLU A 185 -18.07 1.58 -24.21
C GLU A 185 -19.19 1.92 -23.23
N TYR A 186 -19.00 2.94 -22.39
CA TYR A 186 -19.96 3.33 -21.34
C TYR A 186 -20.68 4.66 -21.64
N ASN A 187 -20.48 5.27 -22.81
CA ASN A 187 -21.11 6.54 -23.21
C ASN A 187 -20.94 7.70 -22.19
N GLY A 188 -19.86 7.67 -21.40
CA GLY A 188 -19.61 8.64 -20.33
C GLY A 188 -20.33 8.36 -19.01
N GLU A 189 -21.12 7.28 -18.91
CA GLU A 189 -21.79 6.83 -17.67
C GLU A 189 -20.77 6.13 -16.77
N TYR A 190 -20.09 6.90 -15.93
CA TYR A 190 -19.05 6.40 -15.05
C TYR A 190 -19.61 5.63 -13.85
N GLU A 191 -20.90 5.80 -13.53
CA GLU A 191 -21.64 5.06 -12.50
C GLU A 191 -21.67 3.54 -12.74
N ASN A 192 -21.71 3.13 -14.00
CA ASN A 192 -21.88 1.73 -14.42
C ASN A 192 -20.54 1.03 -14.67
N VAL A 193 -19.42 1.73 -14.49
CA VAL A 193 -18.09 1.17 -14.72
C VAL A 193 -17.82 0.07 -13.68
N PRO A 194 -17.43 -1.14 -14.11
CA PRO A 194 -17.20 -2.25 -13.19
C PRO A 194 -15.94 -2.04 -12.35
N VAL A 195 -16.05 -2.39 -11.08
CA VAL A 195 -15.00 -2.33 -10.05
C VAL A 195 -14.79 -3.72 -9.47
N GLU A 196 -13.53 -4.07 -9.23
CA GLU A 196 -13.13 -5.34 -8.61
C GLU A 196 -12.10 -5.12 -7.51
N THR A 197 -12.05 -6.02 -6.52
CA THR A 197 -10.92 -6.07 -5.58
C THR A 197 -9.71 -6.76 -6.19
N THR A 198 -8.55 -6.09 -6.12
CA THR A 198 -7.26 -6.61 -6.55
C THR A 198 -6.28 -6.65 -5.38
N GLY A 199 -5.61 -7.79 -5.18
CA GLY A 199 -4.51 -7.92 -4.23
C GLY A 199 -3.16 -7.47 -4.81
N PHE A 200 -2.19 -7.21 -3.94
CA PHE A 200 -0.83 -6.87 -4.33
C PHE A 200 -0.02 -8.11 -4.72
N SER A 201 0.89 -7.97 -5.69
CA SER A 201 1.79 -9.05 -6.10
C SER A 201 3.09 -8.50 -6.65
N ILE A 202 4.20 -8.80 -5.97
CA ILE A 202 5.55 -8.46 -6.46
C ILE A 202 5.83 -9.20 -7.78
N ARG A 203 5.58 -10.51 -7.81
CA ARG A 203 5.87 -11.37 -8.98
C ARG A 203 5.07 -10.97 -10.21
N SER A 204 3.80 -10.62 -10.02
CA SER A 204 2.90 -10.21 -11.11
C SER A 204 2.92 -8.70 -11.37
N ARG A 205 3.78 -7.94 -10.66
CA ARG A 205 3.87 -6.47 -10.71
C ARG A 205 2.53 -5.76 -10.50
N LYS A 206 1.68 -6.30 -9.62
CA LYS A 206 0.38 -5.73 -9.27
C LYS A 206 0.52 -4.83 -8.05
N GLY A 207 0.32 -3.52 -8.25
CA GLY A 207 0.42 -2.49 -7.20
C GLY A 207 1.83 -2.27 -6.62
N ILE A 208 2.83 -3.05 -7.05
CA ILE A 208 4.24 -2.94 -6.62
C ILE A 208 5.13 -2.93 -7.86
N GLY A 209 5.71 -1.77 -8.17
CA GLY A 209 6.72 -1.61 -9.22
C GLY A 209 8.12 -1.86 -8.67
N VAL A 210 8.93 -2.63 -9.40
CA VAL A 210 10.35 -2.82 -9.10
C VAL A 210 11.13 -2.56 -10.37
N VAL A 211 12.00 -1.55 -10.35
CA VAL A 211 12.97 -1.31 -11.40
C VAL A 211 14.25 -2.02 -10.98
N PRO A 212 14.68 -3.07 -11.70
CA PRO A 212 15.97 -3.68 -11.42
C PRO A 212 17.07 -2.65 -11.67
N PRO A 213 18.20 -2.71 -10.94
CA PRO A 213 19.34 -1.88 -11.26
C PRO A 213 19.77 -2.19 -12.71
N VAL A 214 19.56 -1.23 -13.60
CA VAL A 214 20.09 -1.28 -14.96
C VAL A 214 21.50 -0.71 -14.91
N ASP A 215 22.44 -1.40 -15.54
CA ASP A 215 23.79 -0.89 -15.72
C ASP A 215 23.68 0.42 -16.53
N PRO A 216 24.26 1.55 -16.08
CA PRO A 216 24.22 2.81 -16.82
C PRO A 216 24.78 2.71 -18.24
N ASN A 217 25.58 1.67 -18.54
CA ASN A 217 26.11 1.42 -19.89
C ASN A 217 25.17 0.65 -20.82
N ASN A 218 24.06 0.09 -20.32
CA ASN A 218 23.09 -0.63 -21.14
C ASN A 218 21.83 0.22 -21.35
N GLN A 219 21.92 1.16 -22.30
CA GLN A 219 20.80 1.99 -22.76
C GLN A 219 19.84 1.26 -23.70
N ASP A 220 20.01 -0.05 -23.92
CA ASP A 220 19.07 -0.85 -24.70
C ASP A 220 18.19 -1.70 -23.78
N THR A 221 17.00 -1.19 -23.50
CA THR A 221 15.85 -2.03 -23.16
C THR A 221 14.69 -1.64 -24.06
N SER A 222 14.54 -2.37 -25.18
CA SER A 222 13.32 -2.41 -26.00
C SER A 222 12.16 -3.06 -25.27
#